data_AF-A0A9X2J818-F1
#
_entry.id   AF-A0A9X2J818-F1
#
_cell.length_a   1.000
_cell.length_b   1.000
_cell.length_c   1.000
_cell.angle_alpha   90.00
_cell.angle_beta   90.00
_cell.angle_gamma   90.00
#
_symmetry.space_group_name_H-M   'P 1'
#
loop_
_entity.id
_entity.type
_entity.pdbx_description
1 polymer ?
#
loop_
_entity_poly.entity_id
_entity_poly.type
_entity_poly.pdbx_seq_one_letter_code
_entity_poly.pdbx_strand_id
1 'polypeptide(L)'
;LFMCAFMEAGLSVFKLDDLLSCSIDTNVTWVDFKKREVRPYGNLPVWIGYDPSRSGDGAAVVVIAPPLKSGGKFRVLEKIVMRDRAWQWQANRIKELTEKY
;
A
#
# COMPACT_ATOMS: atom_id res chain seq x y z
N LEU A 1 7.63 -3.44 -13.87
CA LEU A 1 8.23 -4.29 -14.92
C LEU A 1 7.37 -5.56 -15.03
N PHE A 2 6.67 -5.80 -16.14
CA PHE A 2 6.06 -7.11 -16.41
C PHE A 2 7.00 -7.82 -17.39
N MET A 3 7.59 -8.94 -16.97
CA MET A 3 8.52 -9.74 -17.80
C MET A 3 9.68 -8.96 -18.46
N CYS A 4 10.19 -7.89 -17.85
CA CYS A 4 11.31 -7.11 -18.41
C CYS A 4 11.07 -6.48 -19.79
N ALA A 5 9.82 -6.42 -20.25
CA ALA A 5 9.47 -5.69 -21.46
C ALA A 5 9.19 -4.22 -21.12
N PHE A 6 9.92 -3.31 -21.77
CA PHE A 6 9.57 -1.89 -21.78
C PHE A 6 8.39 -1.71 -22.74
N MET A 7 7.33 -1.06 -22.26
CA MET A 7 6.21 -0.70 -23.13
C MET A 7 6.59 0.47 -24.02
N GLU A 8 5.95 0.58 -25.18
CA GLU A 8 6.11 1.73 -26.06
C GLU A 8 5.73 3.03 -25.32
N ALA A 9 6.46 4.10 -25.61
CA ALA A 9 6.20 5.41 -25.02
C ALA A 9 4.77 5.85 -25.35
N GLY A 10 3.97 6.12 -24.31
CA GLY A 10 2.57 6.53 -24.44
C GLY A 10 1.54 5.43 -24.16
N LEU A 11 1.96 4.18 -24.01
CA LEU A 11 1.08 3.11 -23.54
C LEU A 11 1.05 3.09 -22.01
N SER A 12 -0.15 3.10 -21.43
CA SER A 12 -0.36 2.89 -19.99
C SER A 12 -0.65 1.42 -19.71
N VAL A 13 -0.11 0.90 -18.60
CA VAL A 13 -0.33 -0.50 -18.18
C VAL A 13 -1.79 -0.71 -17.81
N PHE A 14 -2.43 0.33 -17.27
CA PHE A 14 -3.81 0.34 -16.82
C PHE A 14 -4.56 1.49 -17.48
N LYS A 15 -5.84 1.28 -17.79
CA LYS A 15 -6.72 2.38 -18.22
C LYS A 15 -7.06 3.25 -17.02
N LEU A 16 -7.23 4.55 -17.24
CA LEU A 16 -7.60 5.48 -16.17
C LEU A 16 -8.93 5.09 -15.51
N ASP A 17 -9.92 4.69 -16.30
CA ASP A 17 -11.24 4.28 -15.79
C ASP A 17 -11.15 3.06 -14.85
N ASP A 18 -10.26 2.10 -15.16
CA ASP A 18 -10.01 0.93 -14.30
C ASP A 18 -9.42 1.37 -12.95
N LEU A 19 -8.47 2.31 -12.97
CA LEU A 19 -7.87 2.86 -11.75
C LEU A 19 -8.90 3.65 -10.91
N LEU A 20 -9.72 4.48 -11.56
CA LEU A 20 -10.77 5.24 -10.89
C LEU A 20 -11.84 4.33 -10.28
N SER A 21 -12.16 3.20 -10.93
CA SER A 21 -13.08 2.20 -10.38
C SER A 21 -12.59 1.53 -9.09
N CYS A 22 -11.27 1.58 -8.85
CA CYS A 22 -10.62 1.06 -7.64
C CYS A 22 -10.56 2.12 -6.51
N SER A 23 -10.91 3.37 -6.80
CA SER A 23 -10.97 4.43 -5.78
C SER A 23 -12.15 4.21 -4.84
N ILE A 24 -12.07 4.82 -3.66
CA ILE A 24 -13.15 4.79 -2.66
C ILE A 24 -13.40 6.20 -2.17
N ASP A 25 -14.67 6.54 -1.99
CA ASP A 25 -15.06 7.81 -1.38
C ASP A 25 -14.60 7.87 0.07
N THR A 26 -14.13 9.03 0.51
CA THR A 26 -13.61 9.25 1.87
C THR A 26 -14.65 9.05 2.97
N ASN A 27 -15.94 9.10 2.64
CA ASN A 27 -17.04 8.89 3.58
C ASN A 27 -17.35 7.41 3.83
N VAL A 28 -16.80 6.50 3.03
CA VAL A 28 -17.01 5.06 3.23
C VAL A 28 -16.21 4.59 4.44
N THR A 29 -16.93 4.17 5.47
CA THR A 29 -16.32 3.59 6.68
C THR A 29 -16.25 2.08 6.57
N TRP A 30 -15.07 1.51 6.76
CA TRP A 30 -14.87 0.06 6.87
C TRP A 30 -15.03 -0.38 8.32
N VAL A 31 -16.04 -1.22 8.59
CA VAL A 31 -16.38 -1.69 9.96
C VAL A 31 -15.23 -2.46 10.63
N ASP A 32 -14.39 -3.09 9.82
CA ASP A 32 -13.25 -3.91 10.21
C ASP A 32 -11.93 -3.12 10.31
N PHE A 33 -11.90 -1.85 9.89
CA PHE A 33 -10.71 -1.01 9.96
C PHE A 33 -10.95 0.26 10.79
N LYS A 34 -10.34 0.31 11.97
CA LYS A 34 -10.44 1.40 12.95
C LYS A 34 -9.08 2.07 13.13
N LYS A 35 -8.80 3.10 12.34
CA LYS A 35 -7.49 3.80 12.28
C LYS A 35 -6.89 4.24 13.62
N ARG A 36 -7.72 4.49 14.64
CA ARG A 36 -7.31 5.00 15.96
C ARG A 36 -7.03 3.90 16.99
N GLU A 37 -7.33 2.64 16.69
CA GLU A 37 -7.06 1.51 17.59
C GLU A 37 -5.58 1.11 17.55
N VAL A 38 -5.11 0.45 18.63
CA VAL A 38 -3.73 -0.07 18.71
C VAL A 38 -3.44 -1.06 17.56
N ARG A 39 -4.44 -1.88 17.22
CA ARG A 39 -4.44 -2.77 16.05
C ARG A 39 -5.56 -2.36 15.09
N PRO A 40 -5.31 -1.46 14.13
CA PRO A 40 -6.38 -0.88 13.32
C PRO A 40 -7.19 -1.88 12.50
N TYR A 41 -6.62 -3.04 12.18
CA TYR A 41 -7.29 -4.11 11.42
C TYR A 41 -7.42 -5.40 12.24
N GLY A 42 -7.35 -5.29 13.57
CA GLY A 42 -7.42 -6.43 14.48
C GLY A 42 -6.29 -7.44 14.23
N ASN A 43 -6.63 -8.72 14.17
CA ASN A 43 -5.70 -9.82 13.85
C ASN A 43 -5.92 -10.38 12.43
N LEU A 44 -6.55 -9.61 11.56
CA LEU A 44 -6.74 -10.00 10.16
C LEU A 44 -5.42 -9.87 9.40
N PRO A 45 -5.16 -10.78 8.43
CA PRO A 45 -3.90 -10.76 7.70
C PRO A 45 -3.77 -9.49 6.86
N VAL A 46 -2.54 -8.99 6.77
CA VAL A 46 -2.15 -7.90 5.86
C VAL A 46 -0.89 -8.28 5.09
N TRP A 47 -0.68 -7.63 3.96
CA TRP A 47 0.56 -7.67 3.19
C TRP A 47 1.25 -6.32 3.27
N ILE A 48 2.56 -6.33 3.46
CA ILE A 48 3.38 -5.12 3.47
C ILE A 48 4.26 -5.10 2.23
N GLY A 49 4.11 -4.06 1.41
CA GLY A 49 4.94 -3.81 0.24
C GLY A 49 5.85 -2.62 0.48
N TYR A 50 7.15 -2.76 0.22
CA TYR A 50 8.14 -1.71 0.39
C TYR A 50 8.91 -1.49 -0.92
N ASP A 51 8.94 -0.24 -1.36
CA ASP A 51 9.67 0.25 -2.52
C ASP A 51 10.78 1.20 -2.04
N PRO A 52 12.03 0.73 -1.93
CA PRO A 52 13.14 1.49 -1.37
C PRO A 52 13.58 2.64 -2.29
N SER A 53 13.93 3.76 -1.68
CA SER A 53 14.67 4.83 -2.36
C SER A 53 15.52 5.61 -1.37
N ARG A 54 16.60 6.21 -1.86
CA ARG A 54 17.54 7.02 -1.08
C ARG A 54 17.70 8.45 -1.59
N SER A 55 17.53 8.65 -2.89
CA SER A 55 17.81 9.92 -3.57
C SER A 55 16.89 10.06 -4.78
N GLY A 56 16.42 11.29 -5.04
CA GLY A 56 15.49 11.58 -6.13
C GLY A 56 14.04 11.36 -5.71
N ASP A 57 13.62 10.10 -5.62
CA ASP A 57 12.24 9.73 -5.27
C ASP A 57 12.11 9.33 -3.79
N GLY A 58 10.90 9.46 -3.23
CA GLY A 58 10.63 9.04 -1.86
C GLY A 58 10.38 7.54 -1.77
N ALA A 59 11.08 6.84 -0.87
CA ALA A 59 10.77 5.45 -0.57
C ALA A 59 9.33 5.31 -0.10
N ALA A 60 8.65 4.22 -0.41
CA ALA A 60 7.26 4.02 -0.03
C ALA A 60 7.04 2.67 0.64
N VAL A 61 6.21 2.64 1.67
CA VAL A 61 5.69 1.41 2.25
C VAL A 61 4.17 1.46 2.26
N VAL A 62 3.53 0.35 1.88
CA VAL A 62 2.08 0.19 1.84
C VAL A 62 1.65 -1.02 2.65
N VAL A 63 0.54 -0.88 3.36
CA VAL A 63 -0.14 -1.98 4.05
C VAL A 63 -1.43 -2.28 3.28
N ILE A 64 -1.58 -3.52 2.85
CA ILE A 64 -2.70 -3.98 2.03
C ILE A 64 -3.45 -5.07 2.78
N ALA A 65 -4.77 -4.92 2.91
CA ALA A 65 -5.65 -6.00 3.32
C ALA A 65 -5.98 -6.87 2.09
N PRO A 66 -5.50 -8.11 2.00
CA PRO A 66 -5.96 -9.05 0.99
C PRO A 66 -7.42 -9.45 1.27
N PRO A 67 -8.15 -9.88 0.23
CA PRO A 67 -9.49 -10.39 0.44
C PRO A 67 -9.45 -11.72 1.20
N LEU A 68 -10.34 -11.88 2.18
CA LEU A 68 -10.44 -13.11 2.99
C LEU A 68 -11.07 -14.28 2.21
N LYS A 69 -11.71 -14.00 1.08
CA LYS A 69 -12.34 -14.98 0.18
C LYS A 69 -11.90 -14.69 -1.25
N SER A 70 -11.79 -15.75 -2.06
CA SER A 70 -11.50 -15.61 -3.48
C SER A 70 -12.50 -14.68 -4.17
N GLY A 71 -12.01 -13.87 -5.12
CA GLY A 71 -12.81 -12.86 -5.84
C GLY A 71 -13.11 -11.58 -5.05
N GLY A 72 -12.62 -11.44 -3.82
CA GLY A 72 -12.77 -10.21 -3.05
C GLY A 72 -11.83 -9.08 -3.50
N LYS A 73 -12.02 -7.89 -2.92
CA LYS A 73 -11.22 -6.69 -3.22
C LYS A 73 -10.00 -6.58 -2.30
N PHE A 74 -8.88 -6.14 -2.87
CA PHE A 74 -7.73 -5.66 -2.10
C PHE A 74 -8.00 -4.24 -1.61
N ARG A 75 -7.57 -3.92 -0.40
CA ARG A 75 -7.73 -2.58 0.19
C ARG A 75 -6.39 -2.05 0.68
N VAL A 76 -6.02 -0.85 0.28
CA VAL A 76 -4.86 -0.14 0.84
C VAL A 76 -5.30 0.49 2.16
N LEU A 77 -4.75 -0.02 3.27
CA LEU A 77 -5.07 0.48 4.62
C LEU A 77 -4.21 1.68 4.99
N GLU A 78 -2.93 1.64 4.62
CA GLU A 78 -1.95 2.67 4.97
C GLU A 78 -0.88 2.78 3.88
N LYS A 79 -0.49 4.02 3.58
CA LYS A 79 0.61 4.34 2.67
C LYS A 79 1.48 5.40 3.33
N ILE A 80 2.76 5.13 3.41
CA ILE A 80 3.75 6.06 3.98
C ILE A 80 4.83 6.30 2.94
N VAL A 81 5.07 7.57 2.63
CA VAL A 81 6.16 8.01 1.76
C VAL A 81 7.27 8.61 2.63
N MET A 82 8.48 8.11 2.48
CA MET A 82 9.65 8.34 3.33
C MET A 82 10.75 9.05 2.52
N ARG A 83 10.49 10.30 2.13
CA ARG A 83 11.46 11.15 1.40
C ARG A 83 12.66 11.50 2.28
N ASP A 84 13.85 11.40 1.72
CA ASP A 84 15.12 11.78 2.35
C ASP A 84 15.35 11.17 3.75
N ARG A 85 14.81 9.96 3.97
CA ARG A 85 14.98 9.24 5.24
C ARG A 85 16.13 8.25 5.14
N ALA A 86 16.98 8.21 6.17
CA ALA A 86 18.03 7.22 6.30
C ALA A 86 17.43 5.79 6.33
N TRP A 87 18.19 4.80 5.84
CA TRP A 87 17.74 3.41 5.76
C TRP A 87 17.28 2.83 7.09
N GLN A 88 17.97 3.18 8.18
CA GLN A 88 17.60 2.76 9.53
C GLN A 88 16.21 3.27 9.91
N TRP A 89 15.87 4.50 9.52
CA TRP A 89 14.55 5.06 9.77
C TRP A 89 13.48 4.33 8.96
N GLN A 90 13.77 4.02 7.69
CA GLN A 90 12.86 3.25 6.83
C GLN A 90 12.61 1.84 7.39
N ALA A 91 13.67 1.15 7.83
CA ALA A 91 13.58 -0.17 8.45
C ALA A 91 12.77 -0.15 9.76
N ASN A 92 13.00 0.83 10.62
CA ASN A 92 12.23 1.00 11.86
C ASN A 92 10.75 1.23 11.56
N ARG A 93 10.43 2.05 10.54
CA ARG A 93 9.04 2.27 10.15
C ARG A 93 8.36 0.99 9.63
N ILE A 94 9.07 0.16 8.87
CA ILE A 94 8.54 -1.14 8.42
C ILE A 94 8.29 -2.05 9.64
N LYS A 95 9.22 -2.09 10.60
CA LYS A 95 9.06 -2.85 11.84
C LYS A 95 7.83 -2.41 12.64
N GLU A 96 7.66 -1.11 12.84
CA GLU A 96 6.47 -0.54 13.50
C GLU A 96 5.17 -1.00 12.82
N LEU A 97 5.15 -1.06 11.48
CA LEU A 97 3.98 -1.56 10.74
C LEU A 97 3.74 -3.06 10.96
N THR A 98 4.79 -3.88 11.05
CA THR A 98 4.66 -5.33 11.31
C THR A 98 4.18 -5.65 12.73
N GLU A 99 4.36 -4.72 13.68
CA GLU A 99 3.87 -4.88 15.07
C GLU A 99 2.43 -4.36 15.20
N LYS A 100 2.12 -3.27 14.49
CA LYS A 100 0.82 -2.59 14.47
C LYS A 100 -0.29 -3.41 13.79
N TYR A 101 0.04 -4.16 12.75
CA TYR A 101 -0.90 -5.01 11.99
C TYR A 101 -0.57 -6.47 12.21
#